data_AF-A0A8S2WNN6-F1
#
_entry.id   AF-A0A8S2WNN6-F1
#
_cell.length_a   1.000
_cell.length_b   1.000
_cell.length_c   1.000
_cell.angle_alpha   90.00
_cell.angle_beta   90.00
_cell.angle_gamma   90.00
#
_symmetry.space_group_name_H-M   'P 1'
#
loop_
_entity.id
_entity.type
_entity.pdbx_description
1 polymer ?
#
loop_
_entity_poly.entity_id
_entity_poly.type
_entity_poly.pdbx_seq_one_letter_code
_entity_poly.pdbx_strand_id
1 'polypeptide(L)' 'LPEIPHDKTFNLIPDKLTTTKQNSLFLQFDSGPGNDGIIIFASAEQLQLLESGEQLLVDGTFKVCTFFPMLFSFI' A
#
# COMPACT_ATOMS: atom_id res chain seq x y z
N LEU A 1 18.95 1.20 -22.36
CA LEU A 1 18.25 0.96 -21.08
C LEU A 1 16.77 0.92 -21.39
N PRO A 2 15.97 0.04 -20.77
CA PRO A 2 14.52 0.06 -20.95
C PRO A 2 13.97 1.41 -20.48
N GLU A 3 13.00 1.93 -21.22
CA GLU A 3 12.35 3.21 -20.94
C GLU A 3 11.62 3.13 -19.60
N ILE A 4 11.88 4.07 -18.70
CA ILE A 4 11.17 4.14 -17.42
C ILE A 4 9.78 4.72 -17.74
N PRO A 5 8.68 4.01 -17.44
CA PRO A 5 7.36 4.52 -17.71
C PRO A 5 7.16 5.89 -17.03
N HIS A 6 6.85 6.91 -17.83
CA HIS A 6 6.62 8.28 -17.35
C HIS A 6 5.18 8.51 -16.88
N ASP A 7 4.27 7.62 -17.27
CA ASP A 7 2.87 7.71 -16.89
C ASP A 7 2.67 7.06 -15.52
N LYS A 8 2.61 7.89 -14.47
CA LYS A 8 2.22 7.51 -13.12
C LYS A 8 0.70 7.44 -12.97
N THR A 9 -0.03 7.03 -14.00
CA THR A 9 -1.44 6.66 -13.86
C THR A 9 -1.49 5.47 -12.92
N PHE A 10 -1.73 5.78 -11.65
CA PHE A 10 -2.09 4.82 -10.62
C PHE A 10 -3.34 4.10 -11.12
N ASN A 11 -3.12 2.94 -11.75
CA ASN A 11 -4.22 2.08 -12.13
C ASN A 11 -4.82 1.57 -10.83
N LEU A 12 -6.03 2.06 -10.54
CA LEU A 12 -6.98 1.64 -9.50
C LEU A 12 -6.57 0.34 -8.78
N ILE A 13 -6.37 0.42 -7.46
CA ILE A 13 -6.22 -0.78 -6.63
C ILE A 13 -7.49 -1.60 -6.79
N PRO A 14 -7.43 -2.84 -7.32
CA PRO A 14 -8.62 -3.66 -7.51
C PRO A 14 -9.34 -3.89 -6.18
N ASP A 15 -10.67 -3.82 -6.16
CA ASP A 15 -11.49 -3.99 -4.94
C ASP A 15 -11.13 -5.27 -4.16
N LYS A 16 -10.82 -6.36 -4.87
CA LYS A 16 -10.38 -7.64 -4.28
C LYS A 16 -9.11 -7.56 -3.42
N LEU A 17 -8.30 -6.52 -3.59
CA LEU A 17 -7.08 -6.26 -2.83
C LEU A 17 -7.32 -5.27 -1.68
N THR A 18 -8.51 -4.68 -1.58
CA THR A 18 -8.87 -3.70 -0.53
C THR A 18 -9.42 -4.35 0.73
N THR A 19 -9.71 -5.65 0.68
CA THR A 19 -10.28 -6.43 1.79
C THR A 19 -9.43 -7.65 2.14
N THR A 20 -9.48 -8.07 3.41
CA THR A 20 -8.90 -9.34 3.86
C THR A 20 -9.70 -10.54 3.35
N LYS A 21 -9.18 -11.77 3.53
CA LYS A 21 -9.91 -13.01 3.22
C LYS A 21 -11.19 -13.18 4.04
N GLN A 22 -11.30 -12.49 5.18
CA GLN A 22 -12.50 -12.43 6.02
C GLN A 22 -13.41 -11.25 5.68
N ASN A 23 -13.26 -10.61 4.52
CA ASN A 23 -14.03 -9.44 4.06
C ASN A 23 -13.93 -8.20 4.96
N SER A 24 -12.87 -8.08 5.77
CA SER A 24 -12.62 -6.86 6.55
C SER A 24 -11.88 -5.83 5.70
N LEU A 25 -12.20 -4.54 5.86
CA LEU A 25 -11.49 -3.47 5.16
C LEU A 25 -10.00 -3.49 5.54
N PHE A 26 -9.14 -3.50 4.53
CA PHE A 26 -7.70 -3.56 4.67
C PHE A 26 -7.00 -2.35 4.06
N LEU A 27 -7.50 -1.79 2.95
CA LEU A 27 -7.05 -0.49 2.46
C LEU A 27 -7.69 0.61 3.32
N GLN A 28 -6.88 1.22 4.21
CA GLN A 28 -7.37 2.22 5.17
C GLN A 28 -7.15 3.65 4.68
N PHE A 29 -6.13 3.86 3.85
CA PHE A 29 -5.81 5.18 3.32
C PHE A 29 -5.19 5.08 1.93
N ASP A 30 -5.63 5.99 1.05
CA ASP A 30 -5.04 6.24 -0.25
C ASP A 30 -5.10 7.77 -0.47
N SER A 31 -3.93 8.42 -0.54
CA SER A 31 -3.85 9.86 -0.79
C SER A 31 -4.23 10.25 -2.23
N GLY A 32 -4.44 9.25 -3.10
CA GLY A 32 -4.66 9.45 -4.52
C GLY A 32 -3.38 9.67 -5.32
N PRO A 33 -3.50 9.90 -6.63
CA PRO A 33 -2.37 10.01 -7.54
C PRO A 33 -1.55 11.27 -7.25
N GLY A 34 -0.26 11.11 -7.00
CA GLY A 34 0.67 12.21 -6.73
C GLY A 34 2.11 11.73 -6.65
N ASN A 35 3.07 12.66 -6.69
CA ASN A 35 4.49 12.32 -6.50
C ASN A 35 4.79 11.82 -5.09
N ASP A 36 3.97 12.20 -4.12
CA ASP A 36 4.07 11.84 -2.70
C ASP A 36 2.93 10.89 -2.28
N GLY A 37 2.50 10.01 -3.19
CA GLY A 37 1.41 9.08 -2.94
C GLY A 37 1.69 8.17 -1.74
N ILE A 38 0.83 8.22 -0.73
CA ILE A 38 0.85 7.36 0.45
C ILE A 38 -0.36 6.44 0.41
N ILE A 39 -0.11 5.14 0.55
CA ILE A 39 -1.13 4.11 0.64
C ILE A 39 -0.88 3.30 1.91
N ILE A 40 -1.92 3.12 2.72
CA ILE A 40 -1.85 2.38 3.99
C ILE A 40 -2.76 1.17 3.92
N PHE A 41 -2.14 0.00 4.02
CA PHE A 41 -2.83 -1.27 4.19
C PHE A 41 -2.70 -1.74 5.65
N ALA A 42 -3.82 -1.79 6.37
CA ALA A 42 -3.90 -2.26 7.75
C ALA A 42 -5.33 -2.70 8.10
N SER A 43 -5.49 -3.63 9.04
CA SER A 43 -6.79 -3.81 9.68
C SER A 43 -7.04 -2.69 10.70
N ALA A 44 -8.30 -2.45 11.04
CA ALA A 44 -8.65 -1.49 12.10
C ALA A 44 -7.99 -1.84 13.43
N GLU A 45 -7.92 -3.13 13.78
CA GLU A 45 -7.24 -3.63 14.98
C GLU A 45 -5.74 -3.32 14.98
N GLN A 46 -5.08 -3.46 13.84
CA GLN A 46 -3.66 -3.10 13.69
C GLN A 46 -3.45 -1.61 13.89
N LEU A 47 -4.33 -0.76 13.35
CA LEU A 47 -4.25 0.69 13.54
C LEU A 47 -4.47 1.09 15.00
N GLN A 48 -5.45 0.50 15.69
CA GLN A 48 -5.68 0.73 17.12
C GLN A 48 -4.48 0.32 17.97
N LEU A 49 -3.86 -0.82 17.64
CA LEU A 49 -2.65 -1.27 18.33
C LEU A 49 -1.51 -0.27 18.12
N LEU A 50 -1.31 0.21 16.89
CA LEU A 50 -0.31 1.22 16.57
C LEU A 50 -0.57 2.56 17.28
N GLU A 51 -1.83 3.00 17.34
CA GLU A 51 -2.24 4.23 18.04
C GLU A 51 -1.99 4.14 19.55
N SER A 52 -2.20 2.97 20.14
CA SER A 52 -1.99 2.75 21.58
C SER A 52 -0.51 2.69 22.00
N GLY A 53 0.41 2.54 21.04
CA GLY A 53 1.84 2.43 21.31
C GLY A 53 2.50 3.80 21.45
N GLU A 54 3.35 3.97 22.47
CA GLU A 54 4.21 5.17 22.58
C GLU A 54 5.32 5.21 21.53
N GLN A 55 5.62 4.07 20.90
CA GLN A 55 6.69 3.89 19.93
C GLN A 55 6.20 3.11 18.72
N LEU A 56 6.50 3.63 17.54
CA LEU A 56 6.28 2.92 16.28
C LEU A 56 7.52 2.09 15.96
N LEU A 57 7.40 0.77 16.10
CA LEU A 57 8.42 -0.19 15.69
C LEU A 57 8.06 -0.71 14.30
N VAL A 58 8.86 -0.35 13.30
CA VAL A 58 8.64 -0.78 11.91
C VAL A 58 9.79 -1.68 11.48
N ASP A 59 9.45 -2.89 11.05
CA ASP A 59 10.35 -3.78 10.31
C ASP A 59 9.83 -3.88 8.88
N GLY A 60 10.72 -3.79 7.89
CA GLY A 60 10.30 -3.67 6.51
C GLY A 60 11.42 -3.80 5.49
N THR A 61 11.06 -4.35 4.33
CA THR A 61 11.92 -4.33 3.15
C THR A 61 11.59 -3.11 2.31
N PHE A 62 12.53 -2.18 2.18
CA PHE A 62 12.40 -1.08 1.23
C PHE A 62 12.71 -1.58 -0.17
N LYS A 63 11.72 -1.54 -1.07
CA LYS A 63 11.91 -1.82 -2.50
C LYS A 63 11.61 -0.58 -3.31
N VAL A 64 12.58 -0.15 -4.11
CA VAL A 64 12.34 0.84 -5.16
C VAL A 64 11.74 0.10 -6.33
N CYS A 65 10.43 0.17 -6.48
CA CYS A 65 9.72 -0.37 -7.63
C CYS A 65 9.47 0.76 -8.64
N THR A 66 9.85 0.55 -9.89
CA THR A 66 9.53 1.48 -10.98
C THR A 66 8.05 1.46 -11.37
N PHE A 67 7.29 0.44 -10.94
CA PHE A 67 5.86 0.29 -11.26
C PHE A 67 5.08 -0.37 -10.09
N PHE A 68 3.92 0.19 -9.73
CA PHE A 68 3.09 -0.25 -8.60
C PHE A 68 2.60 -1.72 -8.68
N PRO A 69 2.23 -2.26 -9.87
CA PRO A 69 1.91 -3.69 -10.02
C PRO A 69 3.03 -4.65 -9.60
N MET A 70 4.30 -4.20 -9.60
CA MET A 70 5.43 -5.01 -9.14
C MET A 70 5.37 -5.29 -7.62
N LEU A 71 4.69 -4.44 -6.84
CA LEU A 71 4.44 -4.70 -5.42
C LEU A 71 3.56 -5.95 -5.21
N PHE A 72 2.68 -6.26 -6.16
CA PHE A 72 1.72 -7.36 -6.08
C PHE A 72 2.07 -8.56 -6.97
N SER A 73 3.13 -8.47 -7.78
CA SER A 73 3.52 -9.48 -8.78
C SER A 73 4.23 -10.73 -8.20
N PHE A 74 4.32 -10.87 -6.87
CA PHE A 74 4.98 -12.01 -6.21
C PHE A 74 3.98 -13.00 -5.59
N ILE A 75 2.76 -13.07 -6.11
CA ILE A 75 1.77 -14.13 -5.78
C ILE A 75 1.54 -14.99 -7.02
#